data_AF-A0A1B0DPU4-F1
#
_entry.id   AF-A0A1B0DPU4-F1
#
_cell.length_a   1.000
_cell.length_b   1.000
_cell.length_c   1.000
_cell.angle_alpha   90.00
_cell.angle_beta   90.00
_cell.angle_gamma   90.00
#
_symmetry.space_group_name_H-M   'P 1'
#
loop_
_entity.id
_entity.type
_entity.pdbx_description
1 polymer ?
#
loop_
_entity_poly.entity_id
_entity_poly.type
_entity_poly.pdbx_seq_one_letter_code
_entity_poly.pdbx_strand_id
1 'polypeptide(L)'
;MAPLIQIGLLVLFAIVIFAIIGLEFYCGNLHKSCYSLDDISIIIKEGDMPTPCNSENVTEAPTGAYICNQNESICIEQWEGPNFGITSFDNIGFAMLTVFQCITMEGWTAILYWTNDALGSTFNWIYFVPLIVLGSFFMLNLVLGVLSGEFAKEREKVENRQEFLKLRRQQQLERELNGYVEWICKA
;
A
#
# COMPACT_ATOMS: atom_id res chain seq x y z
N MET A 1 -7.66 18.74 -9.14
CA MET A 1 -7.45 17.41 -9.77
C MET A 1 -6.05 17.23 -10.32
N ALA A 2 -5.50 18.18 -11.10
CA ALA A 2 -4.10 18.11 -11.58
C ALA A 2 -3.03 17.77 -10.50
N PRO A 3 -3.07 18.32 -9.26
CA PRO A 3 -2.07 17.98 -8.24
C PRO A 3 -2.22 16.55 -7.69
N LEU A 4 -3.43 16.01 -7.61
CA LEU A 4 -3.64 14.62 -7.18
C LEU A 4 -3.14 13.61 -8.22
N ILE A 5 -3.23 13.92 -9.51
CA ILE A 5 -2.74 13.05 -10.59
C ILE A 5 -1.21 12.89 -10.49
N GLN A 6 -0.48 13.95 -10.15
CA GLN A 6 0.98 13.88 -10.00
C GLN A 6 1.39 12.95 -8.86
N ILE A 7 0.67 12.98 -7.74
CA ILE A 7 0.89 12.07 -6.62
C ILE A 7 0.55 10.64 -7.02
N GLY A 8 -0.60 10.43 -7.66
CA GLY A 8 -1.01 9.10 -8.13
C GLY A 8 0.03 8.49 -9.07
N LEU A 9 0.63 9.31 -9.94
CA LEU A 9 1.69 8.88 -10.85
C LEU A 9 2.99 8.55 -10.11
N LEU A 10 3.37 9.35 -9.11
CA LEU A 10 4.51 9.05 -8.23
C LEU A 10 4.29 7.74 -7.46
N VAL A 11 3.08 7.51 -6.95
CA VAL A 11 2.70 6.29 -6.24
C VAL A 11 2.78 5.09 -7.15
N LEU A 12 2.19 5.18 -8.34
CA LEU A 12 2.25 4.12 -9.34
C LEU A 12 3.70 3.81 -9.72
N PHE A 13 4.54 4.82 -9.93
CA PHE A 13 5.95 4.63 -10.25
C PHE A 13 6.72 3.92 -9.14
N ALA A 14 6.49 4.30 -7.88
CA ALA A 14 7.10 3.61 -6.73
C ALA A 14 6.64 2.15 -6.63
N ILE A 15 5.35 1.88 -6.82
CA ILE A 15 4.79 0.51 -6.83
C ILE A 15 5.48 -0.33 -7.91
N VAL A 16 5.65 0.21 -9.12
CA VAL A 16 6.31 -0.50 -10.22
C VAL A 16 7.76 -0.84 -9.89
N ILE A 17 8.52 0.09 -9.29
CA ILE A 17 9.92 -0.19 -8.89
C ILE A 17 9.98 -1.34 -7.88
N PHE A 18 9.20 -1.26 -6.80
CA PHE A 18 9.20 -2.32 -5.79
C PHE A 18 8.66 -3.65 -6.35
N ALA A 19 7.68 -3.61 -7.25
CA ALA A 19 7.15 -4.81 -7.89
C ALA A 19 8.20 -5.50 -8.78
N ILE A 20 8.99 -4.75 -9.54
CA ILE A 20 10.09 -5.32 -10.35
C ILE A 20 11.14 -5.95 -9.43
N ILE A 21 11.55 -5.24 -8.38
CA ILE A 21 12.54 -5.76 -7.41
C ILE A 21 12.00 -7.03 -6.74
N GLY A 22 10.75 -7.02 -6.27
CA GLY A 22 10.11 -8.18 -5.64
C GLY A 22 9.97 -9.36 -6.60
N LEU A 23 9.63 -9.12 -7.87
CA LEU A 23 9.56 -10.15 -8.90
C LEU A 23 10.92 -10.84 -9.08
N GLU A 24 12.00 -10.09 -9.22
CA GLU A 24 13.35 -10.67 -9.40
C GLU A 24 13.78 -11.52 -8.19
N PHE A 25 13.39 -11.16 -6.97
CA PHE A 25 13.76 -11.92 -5.77
C PHE A 25 12.85 -13.12 -5.47
N TYR A 26 11.54 -12.99 -5.73
CA TYR A 26 10.52 -13.92 -5.21
C TYR A 26 9.79 -14.75 -6.29
N CYS A 27 10.13 -14.57 -7.57
CA CYS A 27 9.50 -15.33 -8.66
C CYS A 27 9.57 -16.84 -8.43
N GLY A 28 8.42 -17.51 -8.50
CA GLY A 28 8.29 -18.97 -8.44
C GLY A 28 8.43 -19.59 -7.04
N ASN A 29 8.82 -18.82 -6.02
CA ASN A 29 9.16 -19.38 -4.71
C ASN A 29 7.94 -19.68 -3.82
N LEU A 30 6.75 -19.17 -4.16
CA LEU A 30 5.53 -19.32 -3.35
C LEU A 30 4.64 -20.51 -3.77
N HIS A 31 5.13 -21.41 -4.64
CA HIS A 31 4.36 -22.56 -5.15
C HIS A 31 4.66 -23.90 -4.46
N LYS A 32 5.52 -23.88 -3.44
CA LYS A 32 5.85 -25.05 -2.63
C LYS A 32 4.98 -25.10 -1.39
N SER A 33 4.37 -26.23 -1.08
CA SER A 33 3.69 -26.44 0.21
C SER A 33 3.86 -27.90 0.67
N CYS A 34 3.50 -28.18 1.92
CA CYS A 34 3.60 -29.51 2.50
C CYS A 34 2.39 -30.36 2.12
N TYR A 35 2.61 -31.43 1.38
CA TYR A 35 1.58 -32.42 1.01
C TYR A 35 1.71 -33.67 1.85
N SER A 36 0.61 -34.36 2.13
CA SER A 36 0.63 -35.61 2.88
C SER A 36 1.33 -36.74 2.09
N LEU A 37 2.05 -37.61 2.80
CA LEU A 37 2.64 -38.82 2.22
C LEU A 37 1.57 -39.87 1.83
N ASP A 38 0.42 -39.88 2.49
CA ASP A 38 -0.67 -40.83 2.22
C ASP A 38 -1.45 -40.45 0.95
N ASP A 39 -1.66 -39.14 0.75
CA ASP A 39 -2.32 -38.59 -0.43
C ASP A 39 -1.70 -37.24 -0.82
N ILE A 40 -0.98 -37.24 -1.94
CA ILE A 40 -0.25 -36.09 -2.49
C ILE A 40 -1.21 -35.00 -3.02
N SER A 41 -2.53 -35.24 -3.02
CA SER A 41 -3.51 -34.19 -3.34
C SER A 41 -3.90 -33.34 -2.12
N ILE A 42 -3.54 -33.76 -0.91
CA ILE A 42 -3.95 -33.11 0.34
C ILE A 42 -2.80 -32.27 0.90
N ILE A 43 -3.04 -30.96 1.03
CA ILE A 43 -2.13 -30.03 1.69
C ILE A 43 -2.30 -30.13 3.21
N ILE A 44 -1.20 -30.37 3.92
CA ILE A 44 -1.15 -30.26 5.37
C ILE A 44 -1.02 -28.78 5.75
N LYS A 45 -1.95 -28.30 6.57
CA LYS A 45 -2.00 -26.90 6.99
C LYS A 45 -1.32 -26.74 8.35
N GLU A 46 -0.53 -25.68 8.47
CA GLU A 46 -0.02 -25.21 9.77
C GLU A 46 -1.10 -24.29 10.38
N GLY A 47 -1.91 -24.83 11.29
CA GLY A 47 -3.07 -24.12 11.83
C GLY A 47 -4.22 -24.03 10.81
N ASP A 48 -4.68 -22.81 10.51
CA ASP A 48 -5.89 -22.59 9.69
C ASP A 48 -5.60 -22.44 8.18
N MET A 49 -4.36 -22.13 7.79
CA MET A 49 -4.00 -21.80 6.41
C MET A 49 -2.83 -22.64 5.88
N PRO A 50 -2.80 -22.94 4.57
CA PRO A 50 -1.62 -23.52 3.92
C PRO A 50 -0.46 -22.51 3.90
N THR A 51 0.75 -22.99 4.14
CA THR A 51 1.97 -22.18 4.19
C THR A 51 2.99 -22.66 3.15
N PRO A 52 3.85 -21.76 2.66
CA PRO A 52 4.97 -22.16 1.81
C PRO A 52 5.99 -23.02 2.56
N CYS A 53 6.72 -23.88 1.85
CA CYS A 53 7.85 -24.63 2.39
C CYS A 53 9.11 -24.47 1.54
N ASN A 54 10.29 -24.63 2.15
CA ASN A 54 11.58 -24.54 1.44
C ASN A 54 12.16 -25.91 1.06
N SER A 55 12.28 -26.79 2.05
CA SER A 55 12.93 -28.11 1.93
C SER A 55 12.41 -29.07 3.00
N GLU A 56 12.71 -30.35 2.83
CA GLU A 56 12.47 -31.42 3.79
C GLU A 56 13.62 -31.56 4.81
N ASN A 57 14.84 -31.16 4.44
CA ASN A 57 16.03 -31.38 5.25
C ASN A 57 16.39 -30.16 6.13
N VAL A 58 16.41 -30.39 7.44
CA VAL A 58 16.81 -29.38 8.45
C VAL A 58 18.21 -28.83 8.22
N THR A 59 19.11 -29.63 7.63
CA THR A 59 20.50 -29.23 7.37
C THR A 59 20.67 -28.38 6.11
N GLU A 60 19.71 -28.38 5.19
CA GLU A 60 19.78 -27.67 3.92
C GLU A 60 18.89 -26.42 3.90
N ALA A 61 17.89 -26.38 4.77
CA ALA A 61 17.00 -25.24 4.89
C ALA A 61 17.73 -24.00 5.46
N PRO A 62 17.55 -22.82 4.84
CA PRO A 62 18.06 -21.57 5.39
C PRO A 62 17.35 -21.24 6.70
N THR A 63 18.03 -20.48 7.57
CA THR A 63 17.49 -20.09 8.87
C THR A 63 16.16 -19.34 8.75
N GLY A 64 15.15 -19.83 9.48
CA GLY A 64 13.81 -19.26 9.49
C GLY A 64 12.91 -19.67 8.33
N ALA A 65 13.35 -20.61 7.47
CA ALA A 65 12.47 -21.25 6.50
C ALA A 65 11.61 -22.34 7.14
N TYR A 66 10.45 -22.60 6.55
CA TYR A 66 9.54 -23.63 7.02
C TYR A 66 9.91 -24.99 6.41
N ILE A 67 9.87 -26.00 7.25
CA ILE A 67 10.31 -27.36 6.95
C ILE A 67 9.14 -28.29 7.26
N CYS A 68 8.73 -29.06 6.28
CA CYS A 68 7.67 -30.05 6.43
C CYS A 68 8.10 -31.16 7.40
N ASN A 69 7.15 -31.75 8.11
CA ASN A 69 7.42 -32.93 8.93
C ASN A 69 7.73 -34.13 8.01
N GLN A 70 8.99 -34.59 8.02
CA GLN A 70 9.48 -35.66 7.14
C GLN A 70 8.70 -36.97 7.24
N ASN A 71 8.05 -37.25 8.37
CA ASN A 71 7.32 -38.51 8.58
C ASN A 71 5.86 -38.47 8.09
N GLU A 72 5.33 -37.28 7.83
CA GLU A 72 3.91 -37.07 7.53
C GLU A 72 3.70 -36.34 6.19
N SER A 73 4.65 -35.50 5.81
CA SER A 73 4.53 -34.60 4.68
C SER A 73 5.83 -34.39 3.89
N ILE A 74 5.65 -34.03 2.63
CA ILE A 74 6.70 -33.80 1.64
C ILE A 74 6.52 -32.40 1.01
N CYS A 75 7.62 -31.69 0.73
CA CYS A 75 7.57 -30.32 0.20
C CYS A 75 7.57 -30.36 -1.33
N ILE A 76 6.43 -30.05 -1.98
CA ILE A 76 6.27 -30.20 -3.43
C ILE A 76 5.78 -28.89 -4.07
N GLU A 77 6.33 -28.58 -5.26
CA GLU A 77 5.92 -27.49 -6.16
C GLU A 77 4.61 -27.78 -6.91
N GLN A 78 3.51 -28.01 -6.18
CA GLN A 78 2.18 -28.25 -6.78
C GLN A 78 1.14 -27.20 -6.36
N TRP A 79 1.49 -26.31 -5.44
CA TRP A 79 0.55 -25.37 -4.87
C TRP A 79 0.36 -24.13 -5.76
N GLU A 80 -0.90 -23.74 -5.95
CA GLU A 80 -1.25 -22.51 -6.70
C GLU A 80 -0.68 -21.25 -6.03
N GLY A 81 -0.46 -21.28 -4.71
CA GLY A 81 0.13 -20.21 -3.94
C GLY A 81 -0.85 -19.60 -2.93
N PRO A 82 -0.38 -18.66 -2.07
CA PRO A 82 -1.20 -18.09 -1.02
C PRO A 82 -2.39 -17.30 -1.59
N ASN A 83 -3.51 -17.29 -0.84
CA ASN A 83 -4.76 -16.66 -1.26
C ASN A 83 -5.25 -17.07 -2.66
N PHE A 84 -5.25 -18.37 -2.96
CA PHE A 84 -5.66 -18.90 -4.28
C PHE A 84 -4.82 -18.33 -5.44
N GLY A 85 -3.49 -18.23 -5.22
CA GLY A 85 -2.54 -17.72 -6.23
C GLY A 85 -2.59 -16.21 -6.49
N ILE A 86 -3.40 -15.44 -5.75
CA ILE A 86 -3.51 -13.99 -5.94
C ILE A 86 -2.26 -13.27 -5.43
N THR A 87 -1.77 -13.66 -4.25
CA THR A 87 -0.57 -13.07 -3.66
C THR A 87 0.66 -13.80 -4.18
N SER A 88 1.17 -13.33 -5.31
CA SER A 88 2.35 -13.90 -5.95
C SER A 88 3.27 -12.82 -6.54
N PHE A 89 4.49 -13.25 -6.88
CA PHE A 89 5.53 -12.42 -7.51
C PHE A 89 5.93 -12.93 -8.89
N ASP A 90 5.18 -13.86 -9.48
CA ASP A 90 5.57 -14.54 -10.73
C ASP A 90 5.32 -13.67 -11.97
N ASN A 91 4.37 -12.74 -11.87
CA ASN A 91 4.01 -11.81 -12.94
C ASN A 91 4.01 -10.39 -12.41
N ILE A 92 4.40 -9.44 -13.25
CA ILE A 92 4.42 -8.02 -12.86
C ILE A 92 3.07 -7.51 -12.36
N GLY A 93 1.96 -8.00 -12.92
CA GLY A 93 0.60 -7.66 -12.48
C GLY A 93 0.30 -8.09 -11.04
N PHE A 94 0.57 -9.36 -10.72
CA PHE A 94 0.38 -9.89 -9.36
C PHE A 94 1.40 -9.31 -8.38
N ALA A 95 2.65 -9.10 -8.81
CA ALA A 95 3.65 -8.42 -7.99
C ALA A 95 3.22 -6.99 -7.62
N MET A 96 2.68 -6.22 -8.57
CA MET A 96 2.13 -4.89 -8.30
C MET A 96 0.94 -4.94 -7.33
N LEU A 97 0.04 -5.92 -7.45
CA LEU A 97 -1.08 -6.10 -6.54
C LEU A 97 -0.60 -6.42 -5.11
N THR A 98 0.34 -7.37 -4.97
CA THR A 98 0.93 -7.77 -3.69
C THR A 98 1.68 -6.59 -3.05
N VAL A 99 2.44 -5.82 -3.83
CA VAL A 99 3.13 -4.61 -3.35
C VAL A 99 2.14 -3.51 -2.94
N PHE A 100 1.05 -3.34 -3.69
CA PHE A 100 -0.01 -2.40 -3.33
C PHE A 100 -0.66 -2.78 -2.00
N GLN A 101 -0.99 -4.07 -1.80
CA GLN A 101 -1.50 -4.59 -0.53
C GLN A 101 -0.50 -4.36 0.62
N CYS A 102 0.80 -4.52 0.37
CA CYS A 102 1.81 -4.19 1.38
C CYS A 102 1.81 -2.70 1.73
N ILE A 103 1.66 -1.82 0.74
CA ILE A 103 1.66 -0.36 0.91
C ILE A 103 0.43 0.14 1.67
N THR A 104 -0.71 -0.54 1.57
CA THR A 104 -1.90 -0.22 2.37
C THR A 104 -1.75 -0.63 3.85
N MET A 105 -0.61 -1.21 4.23
CA MET A 105 -0.32 -1.74 5.57
C MET A 105 -1.29 -2.84 6.03
N GLU A 106 -1.94 -3.54 5.09
CA GLU A 106 -2.89 -4.61 5.40
C GLU A 106 -2.34 -5.96 4.94
N GLY A 107 -2.21 -6.93 5.85
CA GLY A 107 -1.76 -8.28 5.50
C GLY A 107 -0.30 -8.40 5.03
N TRP A 108 0.47 -7.32 5.07
CA TRP A 108 1.88 -7.29 4.65
C TRP A 108 2.78 -8.21 5.48
N THR A 109 2.47 -8.40 6.77
CA THR A 109 3.21 -9.30 7.66
C THR A 109 3.00 -10.76 7.27
N ALA A 110 1.81 -11.13 6.81
CA ALA A 110 1.54 -12.48 6.32
C ALA A 110 2.38 -12.77 5.07
N ILE A 111 2.47 -11.80 4.15
CA ILE A 111 3.30 -11.92 2.95
C ILE A 111 4.79 -12.05 3.33
N LEU A 112 5.27 -11.24 4.28
CA LEU A 112 6.62 -11.38 4.82
C LEU A 112 6.87 -12.78 5.39
N TYR A 113 5.93 -13.32 6.19
CA TYR A 113 6.09 -14.65 6.76
C TYR A 113 6.07 -15.74 5.70
N TRP A 114 5.18 -15.68 4.71
CA TRP A 114 5.22 -16.60 3.57
C TRP A 114 6.54 -16.56 2.81
N THR A 115 7.11 -15.37 2.58
CA THR A 115 8.44 -15.27 1.96
C THR A 115 9.56 -15.81 2.84
N ASN A 116 9.45 -15.67 4.17
CA ASN A 116 10.41 -16.26 5.11
C ASN A 116 10.31 -17.77 5.12
N ASP A 117 9.09 -18.31 5.14
CA ASP A 117 8.85 -19.74 5.14
C ASP A 117 9.38 -20.39 3.85
N ALA A 118 9.26 -19.68 2.71
CA ALA A 118 9.76 -20.13 1.42
C ALA A 118 11.28 -20.02 1.23
N LEU A 119 11.94 -18.97 1.74
CA LEU A 119 13.35 -18.63 1.40
C LEU A 119 14.28 -18.43 2.60
N GLY A 120 13.76 -18.41 3.81
CA GLY A 120 14.46 -18.06 5.04
C GLY A 120 14.34 -16.59 5.42
N SER A 121 14.55 -16.27 6.70
CA SER A 121 14.27 -14.95 7.26
C SER A 121 15.44 -13.95 7.17
N THR A 122 16.57 -14.37 6.59
CA THR A 122 17.85 -13.63 6.69
C THR A 122 17.85 -12.32 5.89
N PHE A 123 17.26 -12.31 4.68
CA PHE A 123 17.34 -11.17 3.75
C PHE A 123 16.00 -10.48 3.50
N ASN A 124 14.86 -11.14 3.74
CA ASN A 124 13.54 -10.59 3.37
C ASN A 124 13.21 -9.26 4.07
N TRP A 125 13.66 -9.05 5.30
CA TRP A 125 13.45 -7.79 6.01
C TRP A 125 14.07 -6.58 5.28
N ILE A 126 15.15 -6.78 4.51
CA ILE A 126 15.81 -5.72 3.73
C ILE A 126 14.90 -5.22 2.60
N TYR A 127 14.00 -6.07 2.09
CA TYR A 127 13.01 -5.66 1.10
C TYR A 127 11.76 -5.07 1.76
N PHE A 128 11.17 -5.78 2.73
CA PHE A 128 9.88 -5.37 3.31
C PHE A 128 9.98 -4.12 4.21
N VAL A 129 11.07 -3.91 4.96
CA VAL A 129 11.18 -2.74 5.85
C VAL A 129 11.23 -1.43 5.04
N PRO A 130 12.08 -1.26 4.02
CA PRO A 130 12.05 -0.09 3.16
C PRO A 130 10.73 0.06 2.40
N LEU A 131 10.11 -1.04 1.95
CA LEU A 131 8.80 -1.01 1.31
C LEU A 131 7.72 -0.37 2.21
N ILE A 132 7.68 -0.73 3.50
CA ILE A 132 6.69 -0.16 4.43
C ILE A 132 7.04 1.30 4.79
N VAL A 133 8.31 1.60 5.07
CA VAL A 133 8.72 2.97 5.46
C VAL A 133 8.56 3.96 4.31
N LEU A 134 9.08 3.63 3.12
CA LEU A 134 9.04 4.51 1.95
C LEU A 134 7.72 4.40 1.18
N GLY A 135 7.16 3.20 1.09
CA GLY A 135 5.93 2.97 0.34
C GLY A 135 4.67 3.35 1.12
N SER A 136 4.62 3.16 2.44
CA SER A 136 3.39 3.39 3.21
C SER A 136 3.43 4.71 3.98
N PHE A 137 4.43 4.91 4.87
CA PHE A 137 4.49 6.11 5.70
C PHE A 137 4.72 7.39 4.89
N PHE A 138 5.68 7.37 3.97
CA PHE A 138 5.97 8.54 3.15
C PHE A 138 4.80 8.86 2.19
N MET A 139 4.18 7.84 1.57
CA MET A 139 3.06 8.06 0.65
C MET A 139 1.82 8.61 1.33
N LEU A 140 1.42 8.06 2.48
CA LEU A 140 0.28 8.58 3.24
C LEU A 140 0.50 10.03 3.65
N ASN A 141 1.70 10.35 4.15
CA ASN A 141 2.05 11.72 4.53
C ASN A 141 2.05 12.69 3.34
N LEU A 142 2.48 12.24 2.16
CA LEU A 142 2.49 13.05 0.95
C LEU A 142 1.06 13.31 0.44
N VAL A 143 0.19 12.30 0.45
CA VAL A 143 -1.23 12.46 0.10
C VAL A 143 -1.91 13.43 1.06
N LEU A 144 -1.73 13.26 2.37
CA LEU A 144 -2.29 14.16 3.38
C LEU A 144 -1.75 15.58 3.25
N GLY A 145 -0.45 15.74 2.97
CA GLY A 145 0.19 17.03 2.77
C GLY A 145 -0.42 17.81 1.60
N VAL A 146 -0.63 17.15 0.46
CA VAL A 146 -1.24 17.83 -0.71
C VAL A 146 -2.72 18.08 -0.51
N LEU A 147 -3.48 17.16 0.09
CA LEU A 147 -4.88 17.40 0.43
C LEU A 147 -5.02 18.61 1.36
N SER A 148 -4.16 18.72 2.37
CA SER A 148 -4.09 19.87 3.26
C SER A 148 -3.79 21.17 2.51
N GLY A 149 -2.81 21.14 1.60
CA GLY A 149 -2.47 22.30 0.75
C GLY A 149 -3.61 22.73 -0.18
N GLU A 150 -4.30 21.77 -0.80
CA GLU A 150 -5.46 22.05 -1.66
C GLU A 150 -6.64 22.58 -0.84
N PHE A 151 -6.91 22.03 0.34
CA PHE A 151 -7.94 22.56 1.24
C PHE A 151 -7.60 23.95 1.76
N ALA A 152 -6.34 24.23 2.07
CA ALA A 152 -5.90 25.58 2.46
C ALA A 152 -6.11 26.58 1.33
N LYS A 153 -5.74 26.21 0.09
CA LYS A 153 -5.93 27.04 -1.10
C LYS A 153 -7.41 27.30 -1.41
N GLU A 154 -8.26 26.28 -1.30
CA GLU A 154 -9.70 26.46 -1.49
C GLU A 154 -10.32 27.30 -0.37
N ARG A 155 -9.87 27.12 0.88
CA ARG A 155 -10.29 27.96 2.01
C ARG A 155 -9.92 29.43 1.80
N GLU A 156 -8.68 29.70 1.40
CA GLU A 156 -8.20 31.06 1.12
C GLU A 156 -9.01 31.75 0.02
N LYS A 157 -9.37 31.02 -1.05
CA LYS A 157 -10.26 31.54 -2.11
C LYS A 157 -11.64 31.92 -1.59
N VAL A 158 -12.22 31.09 -0.71
CA VAL A 158 -13.53 31.35 -0.10
C VAL A 158 -13.46 32.57 0.82
N GLU A 159 -12.43 32.68 1.64
CA GLU A 159 -12.20 33.81 2.55
C GLU A 159 -12.03 35.12 1.77
N ASN A 160 -11.18 35.15 0.74
CA ASN A 160 -10.99 36.31 -0.14
C ASN A 160 -12.30 36.76 -0.83
N ARG A 161 -13.12 35.80 -1.27
CA ARG A 161 -14.44 36.10 -1.88
C ARG A 161 -15.41 36.68 -0.85
N GLN A 162 -15.41 36.16 0.37
CA GLN A 162 -16.23 36.68 1.45
C GLN A 162 -15.80 38.09 1.85
N GLU A 163 -14.50 38.36 1.94
CA GLU A 163 -13.96 39.70 2.23
C GLU A 163 -14.34 40.69 1.13
N PHE A 164 -14.18 40.33 -0.14
CA PHE A 164 -14.58 41.18 -1.27
C PHE A 164 -16.07 41.53 -1.24
N LEU A 165 -16.94 40.55 -0.94
CA LEU A 165 -18.39 40.79 -0.81
C LEU A 165 -18.74 41.68 0.39
N LYS A 166 -18.05 41.48 1.53
CA LYS A 166 -18.21 42.35 2.71
C LYS A 166 -17.78 43.79 2.41
N LEU A 167 -16.63 43.97 1.76
CA LEU A 167 -16.11 45.30 1.41
C LEU A 167 -17.04 46.04 0.45
N ARG A 168 -17.56 45.36 -0.58
CA ARG A 168 -18.56 45.94 -1.50
C ARG A 168 -19.84 46.34 -0.78
N ARG A 169 -20.32 45.53 0.17
CA ARG A 169 -21.52 45.84 0.96
C ARG A 169 -21.31 47.06 1.86
N GLN A 170 -20.13 47.19 2.48
CA GLN A 170 -19.77 48.39 3.26
C GLN A 170 -19.70 49.64 2.39
N GLN A 171 -19.02 49.58 1.24
CA GLN A 171 -18.96 50.72 0.31
C GLN A 171 -20.35 51.15 -0.19
N GLN A 172 -21.25 50.20 -0.41
CA GLN A 172 -22.62 50.49 -0.83
C GLN A 172 -23.43 51.16 0.29
N LEU A 173 -23.32 50.65 1.53
CA LEU A 173 -23.91 51.26 2.72
C LEU A 173 -23.40 52.68 2.96
N GLU A 174 -22.09 52.93 2.82
CA GLU A 174 -21.52 54.28 2.96
C GLU A 174 -22.04 55.25 1.90
N ARG A 175 -22.16 54.81 0.63
CA ARG A 175 -22.73 55.63 -0.44
C ARG A 175 -24.20 55.97 -0.20
N GLU A 176 -25.00 54.98 0.21
CA GLU A 176 -26.41 55.19 0.56
C GLU A 176 -26.53 56.15 1.75
N LEU A 177 -25.74 55.96 2.81
CA LEU A 177 -25.71 56.83 3.98
C LEU A 177 -25.37 58.28 3.61
N ASN A 178 -24.31 58.51 2.83
CA ASN A 178 -23.93 59.86 2.40
C ASN A 178 -25.02 60.51 1.55
N GLY A 179 -25.69 59.75 0.68
CA GLY A 179 -26.83 60.26 -0.09
C GLY A 179 -28.00 60.70 0.80
N TYR A 180 -28.31 59.92 1.85
CA TYR A 180 -29.33 60.32 2.84
C TYR A 180 -28.94 61.58 3.61
N VAL A 181 -27.67 61.72 4.03
CA VAL A 181 -27.18 62.91 4.75
C VAL A 181 -27.26 64.16 3.87
N GLU A 182 -26.81 64.09 2.62
CA GLU A 182 -26.91 65.23 1.68
C GLU A 182 -28.36 65.65 1.44
N TRP A 183 -29.28 64.70 1.36
CA TRP A 183 -30.70 64.98 1.22
C TRP A 183 -31.27 65.71 2.44
N ILE A 184 -30.90 65.28 3.65
CA ILE A 184 -31.32 65.94 4.91
C ILE A 184 -30.73 67.34 5.03
N CYS A 185 -29.46 67.56 4.70
CA CYS A 185 -28.81 68.87 4.84
C CYS A 185 -29.27 69.91 3.81
N LYS A 186 -29.91 69.50 2.72
CA LYS A 186 -30.47 70.40 1.71
C LYS A 186 -31.90 70.87 2.02
N ALA A 187 -32.61 70.16 2.90
CA ALA A 187 -33.98 70.48 3.33
C ALA A 187 -33.95 71.47 4.51
#